data_AF-A0A5E3X6L7-F1
#
_entry.id   AF-A0A5E3X6L7-F1
#
_cell.length_a   1.000
_cell.length_b   1.000
_cell.length_c   1.000
_cell.angle_alpha   90.00
_cell.angle_beta   90.00
_cell.angle_gamma   90.00
#
_symmetry.space_group_name_H-M   'P 1'
#
loop_
_entity.id
_entity.type
_entity.pdbx_description
1 polymer ?
#
loop_
_entity_poly.entity_id
_entity_poly.type
_entity_poly.pdbx_seq_one_letter_code
_entity_poly.pdbx_strand_id
1 'polypeptide(L)'
;MSFAFVPRSVGRSKPRGSVPSPSTAVTTSRGAAVQSPQPALGAPSSASSRSVPSVSSEDISSLVSLALSDYALWTTPGLRDPNRDGYVALSNVISSYPALQHPSLSEAAVVKSLRQYSPDGYDTRMILATGPKGGPPGGYEIRRHDWKEVVSSFSTYSRNSWQAKTLYVI
;
A
#
# COMPACT_ATOMS: atom_id res chain seq x y z
N MET A 1 -42.43 14.66 2.00
CA MET A 1 -41.60 15.51 2.87
C MET A 1 -40.41 15.99 2.03
N SER A 2 -40.25 17.30 1.87
CA SER A 2 -39.26 17.94 0.99
C SER A 2 -38.17 18.59 1.85
N PHE A 3 -36.90 18.33 1.54
CA PHE A 3 -35.77 18.95 2.23
C PHE A 3 -35.18 20.05 1.34
N ALA A 4 -35.17 21.28 1.84
CA ALA A 4 -34.55 22.41 1.15
C ALA A 4 -33.02 22.31 1.24
N PHE A 5 -32.35 22.51 0.11
CA PHE A 5 -30.89 22.59 0.02
C PHE A 5 -30.41 23.93 0.59
N VAL A 6 -29.55 23.91 1.60
CA VAL A 6 -28.92 25.11 2.18
C VAL A 6 -27.44 25.13 1.78
N PRO A 7 -27.03 25.97 0.81
CA PRO A 7 -25.62 26.10 0.46
C PRO A 7 -24.82 26.73 1.61
N ARG A 8 -23.76 26.07 2.06
CA ARG A 8 -22.79 26.67 2.99
C ARG A 8 -21.85 27.61 2.22
N SER A 9 -21.77 28.86 2.68
CA SER A 9 -20.85 29.87 2.15
C SER A 9 -19.39 29.49 2.42
N VAL A 10 -18.57 29.42 1.38
CA VAL A 10 -17.11 29.25 1.48
C VAL A 10 -16.46 30.63 1.47
N GLY A 11 -15.91 31.04 2.63
CA GLY A 11 -15.17 32.29 2.76
C GLY A 11 -13.89 32.28 1.92
N ARG A 12 -13.73 33.28 1.05
CA ARG A 12 -12.49 33.52 0.29
C ARG A 12 -11.40 34.06 1.21
N SER A 13 -10.30 33.36 1.36
CA SER A 13 -9.06 33.90 1.94
C SER A 13 -8.34 34.80 0.93
N LYS A 14 -8.02 36.02 1.36
CA LYS A 14 -7.35 37.09 0.58
C LYS A 14 -5.82 36.93 0.63
N PRO A 15 -5.07 37.14 -0.47
CA PRO A 15 -3.61 37.07 -0.44
C PRO A 15 -3.03 38.33 0.23
N ARG A 16 -2.12 38.16 1.18
CA ARG A 16 -1.30 39.26 1.72
C ARG A 16 -0.06 39.43 0.85
N GLY A 17 0.14 40.69 0.45
CA GLY A 17 1.15 41.12 -0.50
C GLY A 17 2.58 41.18 0.03
N SER A 18 3.43 41.44 -0.96
CA SER A 18 4.86 41.65 -1.02
C SER A 18 5.51 42.57 0.03
N VAL A 19 6.76 42.25 0.38
CA VAL A 19 7.78 43.20 0.86
C VAL A 19 9.09 42.93 0.10
N PRO A 20 9.88 43.95 -0.34
CA PRO A 20 10.97 43.83 -1.32
C PRO A 20 12.39 43.64 -0.75
N SER A 21 13.35 43.38 -1.66
CA SER A 21 14.78 43.00 -1.56
C SER A 21 15.72 43.89 -0.72
N PRO A 22 17.01 43.49 -0.56
CA PRO A 22 18.01 43.93 -1.56
C PRO A 22 19.03 42.87 -2.01
N SER A 23 19.55 43.07 -3.22
CA SER A 23 20.64 42.35 -3.88
C SER A 23 22.00 42.57 -3.20
N THR A 24 22.91 41.60 -3.32
CA THR A 24 24.33 41.91 -3.53
C THR A 24 25.01 40.85 -4.40
N ALA A 25 25.96 41.34 -5.18
CA ALA A 25 26.60 40.78 -6.37
C ALA A 25 27.79 39.83 -6.09
N VAL A 26 27.96 38.87 -7.01
CA VAL A 26 29.21 38.50 -7.74
C VAL A 26 30.42 37.97 -6.94
N THR A 27 30.95 36.80 -7.34
CA THR A 27 32.29 36.61 -7.95
C THR A 27 32.82 35.17 -7.76
N THR A 28 33.30 34.64 -8.88
CA THR A 28 34.10 33.42 -9.07
C THR A 28 35.33 33.28 -8.16
N SER A 29 35.71 32.06 -7.78
CA SER A 29 37.10 31.58 -7.95
C SER A 29 37.27 30.09 -7.67
N ARG A 30 38.28 29.57 -8.36
CA ARG A 30 38.70 28.20 -8.62
C ARG A 30 39.90 27.93 -7.71
N GLY A 31 40.02 26.74 -7.11
CA GLY A 31 41.24 26.39 -6.38
C GLY A 31 41.19 25.07 -5.63
N ALA A 32 41.81 24.06 -6.21
CA ALA A 32 42.10 22.78 -5.58
C ALA A 32 43.15 22.93 -4.47
N ALA A 33 43.04 22.13 -3.39
CA ALA A 33 44.20 21.64 -2.66
C ALA A 33 43.87 20.53 -1.65
N VAL A 34 44.41 19.34 -1.94
CA VAL A 34 45.21 18.49 -1.03
C VAL A 34 44.47 17.69 0.06
N GLN A 35 44.36 16.38 -0.22
CA GLN A 35 44.27 15.31 0.77
C GLN A 35 45.46 15.33 1.73
N SER A 36 45.21 15.07 3.01
CA SER A 36 46.19 14.42 3.89
C SER A 36 45.46 13.44 4.84
N PRO A 37 46.01 12.24 5.07
CA PRO A 37 45.36 11.16 5.81
C PRO A 37 45.69 11.21 7.31
N GLN A 38 44.69 11.08 8.18
CA GLN A 38 44.88 10.78 9.61
C GLN A 38 43.64 10.04 10.19
N PRO A 39 43.77 9.32 11.33
CA PRO A 39 43.58 7.87 11.40
C PRO A 39 42.23 7.45 11.97
N ALA A 40 41.85 6.21 11.68
CA ALA A 40 40.64 5.54 12.16
C ALA A 40 40.54 5.55 13.70
N LEU A 41 39.50 6.20 14.20
CA LEU A 41 39.06 6.11 15.59
C LEU A 41 37.61 5.64 15.62
N GLY A 42 37.44 4.42 16.14
CA GLY A 42 36.21 3.94 16.79
C GLY A 42 34.96 3.87 15.90
N ALA A 43 34.70 2.69 15.34
CA ALA A 43 33.36 2.32 14.94
C ALA A 43 32.41 2.52 16.15
N PRO A 44 31.33 3.32 16.04
CA PRO A 44 30.31 3.29 17.06
C PRO A 44 29.64 1.92 16.97
N SER A 45 29.77 1.17 18.07
CA SER A 45 29.07 -0.07 18.33
C SER A 45 27.65 0.02 17.80
N SER A 46 27.33 -0.89 16.86
CA SER A 46 25.98 -1.18 16.40
C SER A 46 25.04 -1.15 17.60
N ALA A 47 24.33 -0.03 17.77
CA ALA A 47 23.20 0.04 18.66
C ALA A 47 22.29 -1.11 18.24
N SER A 48 22.11 -2.08 19.12
CA SER A 48 21.18 -3.18 18.92
C SER A 48 19.80 -2.57 18.72
N SER A 49 19.46 -2.30 17.46
CA SER A 49 18.14 -1.90 17.06
C SER A 49 17.23 -3.03 17.53
N ARG A 50 16.32 -2.68 18.43
CA ARG A 50 15.28 -3.56 18.94
C ARG A 50 14.65 -4.23 17.73
N SER A 51 14.94 -5.51 17.50
CA SER A 51 14.44 -6.23 16.33
C SER A 51 12.93 -6.29 16.48
N VAL A 52 12.23 -5.51 15.66
CA VAL A 52 10.79 -5.66 15.51
C VAL A 52 10.59 -7.10 15.02
N PRO A 53 9.77 -7.92 15.68
CA PRO A 53 9.53 -9.29 15.23
C PRO A 53 9.08 -9.25 13.77
N SER A 54 9.86 -9.86 12.89
CA SER A 54 9.55 -9.92 11.46
C SER A 54 8.47 -10.97 11.23
N VAL A 55 7.39 -10.60 10.54
CA VAL A 55 6.37 -11.54 10.09
C VAL A 55 7.02 -12.54 9.13
N SER A 56 6.75 -13.85 9.33
CA SER A 56 7.30 -14.88 8.45
C SER A 56 6.70 -14.77 7.05
N SER A 57 7.44 -15.18 6.01
CA SER A 57 6.92 -15.15 4.63
C SER A 57 5.73 -16.08 4.42
N GLU A 58 5.66 -17.18 5.16
CA GLU A 58 4.52 -18.10 5.14
C GLU A 58 3.26 -17.43 5.73
N ASP A 59 3.41 -16.75 6.87
CA ASP A 59 2.32 -16.00 7.49
C ASP A 59 1.84 -14.87 6.58
N ILE A 60 2.76 -14.17 5.90
CA ILE A 60 2.39 -13.13 4.92
C ILE A 60 1.51 -13.73 3.82
N SER A 61 1.89 -14.87 3.25
CA SER A 61 1.10 -15.53 2.21
C SER A 61 -0.28 -15.96 2.72
N SER A 62 -0.33 -16.50 3.94
CA SER A 62 -1.56 -16.95 4.60
C SER A 62 -2.51 -15.78 4.90
N LEU A 63 -1.97 -14.67 5.41
CA LEU A 63 -2.74 -13.45 5.71
C LEU A 63 -3.32 -12.83 4.44
N VAL A 64 -2.56 -12.80 3.35
CA VAL A 64 -3.07 -12.33 2.05
C VAL A 64 -4.14 -13.26 1.51
N SER A 65 -3.95 -14.58 1.69
CA SER A 65 -4.95 -15.57 1.28
C SER A 65 -6.27 -15.41 2.03
N LEU A 66 -6.19 -15.13 3.33
CA LEU A 66 -7.35 -14.81 4.15
C LEU A 66 -8.01 -13.49 3.73
N ALA A 67 -7.21 -12.45 3.48
CA ALA A 67 -7.65 -11.14 3.03
C ALA A 67 -8.36 -11.17 1.68
N LEU A 68 -8.02 -12.12 0.81
CA LEU A 68 -8.65 -12.31 -0.51
C LEU A 68 -9.58 -13.53 -0.57
N SER A 69 -9.92 -14.13 0.57
CA SER A 69 -10.88 -15.23 0.63
C SER A 69 -12.26 -14.81 0.11
N ASP A 70 -13.07 -15.78 -0.30
CA ASP A 70 -14.43 -15.53 -0.83
C ASP A 70 -15.28 -14.69 0.13
N TYR A 71 -15.17 -14.98 1.43
CA TYR A 71 -15.87 -14.23 2.46
C TYR A 71 -15.33 -12.80 2.58
N ALA A 72 -14.01 -12.63 2.63
CA ALA A 72 -13.37 -11.32 2.76
C ALA A 72 -13.68 -10.43 1.56
N LEU A 73 -13.64 -10.99 0.35
CA LEU A 73 -14.09 -10.33 -0.86
C LEU A 73 -15.57 -9.98 -0.72
N TRP A 74 -16.45 -10.92 -0.35
CA TRP A 74 -17.89 -10.68 -0.18
C TRP A 74 -18.24 -9.62 0.88
N THR A 75 -17.44 -9.42 1.92
CA THR A 75 -17.64 -8.36 2.92
C THR A 75 -17.07 -7.00 2.49
N THR A 76 -16.04 -6.99 1.63
CA THR A 76 -15.31 -5.76 1.28
C THR A 76 -15.52 -5.41 -0.20
N PRO A 77 -16.57 -4.64 -0.56
CA PRO A 77 -16.86 -4.29 -1.95
C PRO A 77 -15.77 -3.43 -2.60
N GLY A 78 -15.00 -2.66 -1.82
CA GLY A 78 -13.92 -1.82 -2.34
C GLY A 78 -12.76 -2.58 -3.00
N LEU A 79 -12.63 -3.89 -2.73
CA LEU A 79 -11.65 -4.76 -3.39
C LEU A 79 -12.21 -5.42 -4.65
N ARG A 80 -13.49 -5.21 -4.96
CA ARG A 80 -14.18 -5.72 -6.15
C ARG A 80 -14.40 -4.57 -7.12
N ASP A 81 -13.38 -4.25 -7.92
CA ASP A 81 -13.56 -3.33 -9.03
C ASP A 81 -13.92 -4.11 -10.31
N PRO A 82 -15.18 -4.04 -10.80
CA PRO A 82 -15.57 -4.72 -12.02
C PRO A 82 -14.83 -4.22 -13.27
N ASN A 83 -14.21 -3.03 -13.21
CA ASN A 83 -13.51 -2.43 -14.35
C ASN A 83 -12.04 -2.87 -14.46
N ARG A 84 -11.53 -3.63 -13.49
CA ARG A 84 -10.10 -4.00 -13.41
C ARG A 84 -9.81 -5.48 -13.64
N ASP A 85 -10.74 -6.23 -14.22
CA ASP A 85 -10.58 -7.68 -14.47
C ASP A 85 -10.19 -8.49 -13.23
N GLY A 86 -10.54 -7.99 -12.03
CA GLY A 86 -10.20 -8.61 -10.75
C GLY A 86 -8.83 -8.26 -10.17
N TYR A 87 -8.04 -7.44 -10.85
CA TYR A 87 -6.79 -6.93 -10.28
C TYR A 87 -7.07 -5.86 -9.22
N VAL A 88 -6.43 -6.03 -8.07
CA VAL A 88 -6.54 -5.14 -6.93
C VAL A 88 -5.14 -4.63 -6.57
N ALA A 89 -5.03 -3.32 -6.34
CA ALA A 89 -3.79 -2.72 -5.86
C ALA A 89 -3.43 -3.29 -4.49
N LEU A 90 -2.16 -3.71 -4.34
CA LEU A 90 -1.71 -4.33 -3.11
C LEU A 90 -1.72 -3.35 -1.93
N SER A 91 -1.47 -2.07 -2.21
CA SER A 91 -1.70 -0.93 -1.32
C SER A 91 -3.12 -0.90 -0.74
N ASN A 92 -4.14 -1.17 -1.57
CA ASN A 92 -5.55 -1.22 -1.14
C ASN A 92 -5.82 -2.44 -0.26
N VAL A 93 -5.24 -3.59 -0.58
CA VAL A 93 -5.35 -4.81 0.25
C VAL A 93 -4.71 -4.56 1.62
N ILE A 94 -3.47 -4.09 1.66
CA ILE A 94 -2.73 -3.80 2.89
C ILE A 94 -3.48 -2.76 3.75
N SER A 95 -4.02 -1.70 3.13
CA SER A 95 -4.78 -0.68 3.87
C SER A 95 -6.14 -1.17 4.36
N SER A 96 -6.75 -2.17 3.71
CA SER A 96 -8.04 -2.72 4.12
C SER A 96 -7.96 -3.70 5.29
N TYR A 97 -6.82 -4.35 5.50
CA TYR A 97 -6.66 -5.39 6.52
C TYR A 97 -5.58 -5.02 7.55
N PRO A 98 -5.94 -4.71 8.81
CA PRO A 98 -4.98 -4.31 9.85
C PRO A 98 -3.85 -5.32 10.08
N ALA A 99 -4.11 -6.62 9.91
CA ALA A 99 -3.11 -7.67 10.06
C ALA A 99 -1.95 -7.57 9.04
N LEU A 100 -2.17 -6.88 7.91
CA LEU A 100 -1.15 -6.65 6.89
C LEU A 100 -0.43 -5.30 7.07
N GLN A 101 -0.89 -4.42 7.97
CA GLN A 101 -0.31 -3.09 8.22
C GLN A 101 0.92 -3.14 9.13
N HIS A 102 1.80 -4.12 8.90
CA HIS A 102 3.02 -4.26 9.69
C HIS A 102 4.15 -3.38 9.11
N PRO A 103 4.92 -2.64 9.93
CA PRO A 103 5.98 -1.76 9.44
C PRO A 103 7.07 -2.47 8.64
N SER A 104 7.29 -3.77 8.90
CA SER A 104 8.26 -4.58 8.16
C SER A 104 7.73 -5.14 6.83
N LEU A 105 6.45 -4.92 6.52
CA LEU A 105 5.76 -5.51 5.38
C LEU A 105 5.74 -4.51 4.22
N SER A 106 6.46 -4.86 3.15
CA SER A 106 6.45 -4.11 1.89
C SER A 106 5.67 -4.88 0.83
N GLU A 107 5.16 -4.18 -0.18
CA GLU A 107 4.49 -4.81 -1.32
C GLU A 107 5.37 -5.88 -1.99
N ALA A 108 6.68 -5.59 -2.15
CA ALA A 108 7.62 -6.55 -2.71
C ALA A 108 7.80 -7.79 -1.83
N ALA A 109 7.80 -7.64 -0.50
CA ALA A 109 7.87 -8.78 0.43
C ALA A 109 6.62 -9.66 0.33
N VAL A 110 5.45 -9.05 0.16
CA VAL A 110 4.20 -9.78 -0.09
C VAL A 110 4.26 -10.56 -1.39
N VAL A 111 4.65 -9.92 -2.50
CA VAL A 111 4.76 -10.59 -3.80
C VAL A 111 5.75 -11.75 -3.75
N LYS A 112 6.90 -11.55 -3.09
CA LYS A 112 7.89 -12.61 -2.90
C LYS A 112 7.31 -13.79 -2.11
N SER A 113 6.56 -13.49 -1.05
CA SER A 113 5.91 -14.50 -0.21
C SER A 113 4.85 -15.29 -0.98
N LEU A 114 3.98 -14.61 -1.74
CA LEU A 114 2.97 -15.26 -2.57
C LEU A 114 3.60 -16.20 -3.60
N ARG A 115 4.67 -15.76 -4.29
CA ARG A 115 5.37 -16.62 -5.26
C ARG A 115 6.00 -17.85 -4.64
N GLN A 116 6.40 -17.77 -3.37
CA GLN A 116 7.05 -18.88 -2.68
C GLN A 116 6.06 -19.88 -2.09
N TYR A 117 4.96 -19.41 -1.48
CA TYR A 117 4.05 -20.24 -0.69
C TYR A 117 2.67 -20.44 -1.35
N SER A 118 2.34 -19.67 -2.39
CA SER A 118 1.06 -19.76 -3.12
C SER A 118 1.25 -19.45 -4.62
N PRO A 119 2.17 -20.14 -5.32
CA PRO A 119 2.54 -19.81 -6.69
C PRO A 119 1.37 -19.89 -7.69
N ASP A 120 0.44 -20.83 -7.48
CA ASP A 120 -0.69 -21.06 -8.38
C ASP A 120 -1.98 -20.32 -7.98
N GLY A 121 -1.96 -19.61 -6.83
CA GLY A 121 -3.14 -18.95 -6.28
C GLY A 121 -3.38 -17.54 -6.82
N TYR A 122 -2.31 -16.85 -7.24
CA TYR A 122 -2.37 -15.42 -7.53
C TYR A 122 -1.57 -15.02 -8.77
N ASP A 123 -2.24 -14.29 -9.67
CA ASP A 123 -1.57 -13.50 -10.68
C ASP A 123 -1.04 -12.21 -10.05
N THR A 124 0.23 -11.89 -10.30
CA THR A 124 0.85 -10.65 -9.84
C THR A 124 1.36 -9.85 -11.02
N ARG A 125 1.03 -8.56 -11.08
CA ARG A 125 1.62 -7.61 -12.04
C ARG A 125 2.15 -6.37 -11.34
N MET A 126 3.09 -5.69 -11.99
CA MET A 126 3.70 -4.46 -11.50
C MET A 126 3.28 -3.30 -12.39
N ILE A 127 2.84 -2.19 -11.79
CA ILE A 127 2.54 -0.94 -12.49
C ILE A 127 3.84 -0.15 -12.63
N LEU A 128 4.37 -0.07 -13.85
CA LEU A 128 5.50 0.80 -14.15
C LEU A 128 4.97 2.20 -14.48
N ALA A 129 4.83 3.06 -13.48
CA ALA A 129 4.46 4.46 -13.72
C ALA A 129 5.64 5.19 -14.38
N THR A 130 5.58 5.39 -15.70
CA THR A 130 6.61 6.10 -16.48
C THR A 130 6.35 7.61 -16.60
N GLY A 131 5.38 8.15 -15.85
CA GLY A 131 4.95 9.55 -15.92
C GLY A 131 5.34 10.42 -14.71
N PRO A 132 5.19 11.75 -14.82
CA PRO A 132 5.48 12.67 -13.71
C PRO A 132 4.63 12.35 -12.48
N LYS A 133 5.21 12.59 -11.29
CA LYS A 133 4.70 12.27 -9.95
C LYS A 133 3.17 12.44 -9.84
N GLY A 134 2.43 11.34 -9.87
CA GLY A 134 0.97 11.34 -9.79
C GLY A 134 0.28 10.03 -10.18
N GLY A 135 1.04 8.96 -10.44
CA GLY A 135 0.47 7.64 -10.73
C GLY A 135 -0.29 7.04 -9.53
N PRO A 136 -1.12 6.00 -9.76
CA PRO A 136 -1.87 5.34 -8.71
C PRO A 136 -0.96 4.89 -7.55
N PRO A 137 -1.42 4.97 -6.29
CA PRO A 137 -0.64 4.52 -5.15
C PRO A 137 -0.47 3.00 -5.18
N GLY A 138 0.78 2.53 -5.23
CA GLY A 138 1.15 1.12 -5.20
C GLY A 138 1.88 0.68 -6.46
N GLY A 139 2.92 -0.14 -6.29
CA GLY A 139 3.73 -0.67 -7.38
C GLY A 139 3.22 -2.00 -7.90
N TYR A 140 2.44 -2.73 -7.09
CA TYR A 140 1.97 -4.07 -7.43
C TYR A 140 0.45 -4.18 -7.37
N GLU A 141 -0.08 -4.98 -8.30
CA GLU A 141 -1.46 -5.44 -8.28
C GLU A 141 -1.48 -6.96 -8.26
N ILE A 142 -2.45 -7.51 -7.53
CA ILE A 142 -2.67 -8.95 -7.44
C ILE A 142 -4.10 -9.28 -7.82
N ARG A 143 -4.28 -10.47 -8.40
CA ARG A 143 -5.57 -11.04 -8.75
C ARG A 143 -5.58 -12.52 -8.38
N ARG A 144 -6.71 -13.01 -7.89
CA ARG A 144 -6.92 -14.46 -7.71
C ARG A 144 -6.98 -15.18 -9.05
N HIS A 145 -6.32 -16.32 -9.17
CA HIS A 145 -6.33 -17.08 -10.41
C HIS A 145 -7.74 -17.54 -10.80
N ASP A 146 -8.56 -17.92 -9.81
CA ASP A 146 -9.96 -18.35 -9.92
C ASP A 146 -10.97 -17.19 -9.88
N TRP A 147 -10.56 -15.98 -10.27
CA TRP A 147 -11.40 -14.78 -10.14
C TRP A 147 -12.75 -14.90 -10.84
N LYS A 148 -12.81 -15.56 -12.01
CA LYS A 148 -14.04 -15.69 -12.79
C LYS A 148 -15.07 -16.55 -12.05
N GLU A 149 -14.62 -17.65 -11.47
CA GLU A 149 -15.41 -18.58 -10.69
C GLU A 149 -15.96 -17.89 -9.43
N VAL A 150 -15.09 -17.15 -8.73
CA VAL A 150 -15.43 -16.40 -7.53
C VAL A 150 -16.51 -15.35 -7.82
N VAL A 151 -16.34 -14.56 -8.88
CA VAL A 151 -17.32 -13.52 -9.26
C VAL A 151 -18.64 -14.13 -9.66
N SER A 152 -18.63 -15.24 -10.42
CA SER A 152 -19.87 -15.94 -10.79
C SER A 152 -20.65 -16.43 -9.57
N SER A 153 -19.91 -16.85 -8.52
CA SER A 153 -20.47 -17.37 -7.27
C SER A 153 -20.98 -16.27 -6.33
N PHE A 154 -20.56 -15.02 -6.48
CA PHE A 154 -20.99 -13.94 -5.59
C PHE A 154 -22.51 -13.72 -5.54
N SER A 155 -23.21 -13.97 -6.66
CA SER A 155 -24.68 -13.89 -6.71
C SER A 155 -25.36 -14.94 -5.81
N THR A 156 -24.66 -16.05 -5.53
CA THR A 156 -25.16 -17.14 -4.67
C THR A 156 -24.87 -16.90 -3.20
N TYR A 157 -23.95 -15.97 -2.88
CA TYR A 157 -23.56 -15.68 -1.51
C TYR A 157 -24.59 -14.78 -0.83
N SER A 158 -25.18 -15.30 0.23
CA SER A 158 -26.09 -14.59 1.13
C SER A 158 -25.57 -14.65 2.57
N ARG A 159 -26.13 -13.81 3.44
CA ARG A 159 -25.82 -13.88 4.87
C ARG A 159 -26.12 -15.27 5.44
N ASN A 160 -27.23 -15.88 5.03
CA ASN A 160 -27.66 -17.19 5.50
C ASN A 160 -26.69 -18.29 5.03
N SER A 161 -26.21 -18.23 3.79
CA SER A 161 -25.24 -19.20 3.28
C SER A 161 -23.91 -19.14 4.03
N TRP A 162 -23.47 -17.95 4.44
CA TRP A 162 -22.26 -17.79 5.26
C TRP A 162 -22.47 -18.28 6.69
N GLN A 163 -23.62 -17.97 7.31
CA GLN A 163 -23.95 -18.48 8.65
C GLN A 163 -23.95 -20.00 8.71
N ALA A 164 -24.48 -20.67 7.67
CA ALA A 164 -24.46 -22.13 7.58
C ALA A 164 -23.04 -22.74 7.47
N LYS A 165 -22.04 -21.94 7.06
CA LYS A 165 -20.63 -22.32 6.95
C LYS A 165 -19.79 -21.89 8.16
N THR A 166 -20.38 -21.21 9.14
CA THR A 166 -19.68 -20.74 10.33
C THR A 166 -19.47 -21.89 11.32
N LEU A 167 -18.21 -22.11 11.71
CA LEU A 167 -17.85 -23.04 12.78
C LEU A 167 -17.67 -22.27 14.09
N TYR A 168 -18.30 -22.77 15.16
CA TYR A 168 -18.13 -22.23 16.52
C TYR A 168 -17.10 -23.07 17.24
N VAL A 169 -16.02 -22.43 17.69
CA VAL A 169 -14.98 -23.05 18.52
C VAL A 169 -15.34 -22.76 19.98
N ILE A 170 -15.39 -23.81 20.79
CA ILE A 170 -15.77 -23.79 22.22
C ILE A 170 -14.54 -24.12 23.06
#